data_AF-A0AAF0EQW8-F1
#
_entry.id   AF-A0AAF0EQW8-F1
#
_cell.length_a   1.000
_cell.length_b   1.000
_cell.length_c   1.000
_cell.angle_alpha   90.00
_cell.angle_beta   90.00
_cell.angle_gamma   90.00
#
_symmetry.space_group_name_H-M   'P 1'
#
loop_
_entity.id
_entity.type
_entity.pdbx_description
1 polymer ?
#
loop_
_entity_poly.entity_id
_entity_poly.type
_entity_poly.pdbx_seq_one_letter_code
_entity_poly.pdbx_strand_id
1 'polypeptide(L)'
;MSSVPSAAELAKQACVPCSHKAIREQGITKLSDERTRQLLGALEPGWSLSPQPLVDDAPDALHRTYTFRNFATAASFANALGEAAETHKHHPAILLEWGRVAVWWWSHSLNGDVLKYYIEQSNDPLLPHAWEPRYAWFRMAVLSEFLVQVPAFTLGIWAMWTDNKRAYPWLICYGTLASFTTLQCLATVLLGPERTQLSTANLQMILQNYIPFMLIPLAIAIDLGMRTTCLLSQHAKTA
;
A
#
# COMPACT_ATOMS: atom_id res chain seq x y z
N MET A 1 -2.99 -38.88 -3.04
CA MET A 1 -2.56 -38.00 -4.15
C MET A 1 -3.82 -37.38 -4.73
N SER A 2 -4.10 -36.11 -4.44
CA SER A 2 -5.30 -35.45 -4.96
C SER A 2 -5.13 -35.23 -6.47
N SER A 3 -6.07 -35.73 -7.27
CA SER A 3 -6.08 -35.59 -8.72
C SER A 3 -5.93 -34.12 -9.14
N VAL A 4 -5.22 -33.88 -10.23
CA VAL A 4 -5.11 -32.54 -10.82
C VAL A 4 -6.46 -32.23 -11.50
N PRO A 5 -7.17 -31.16 -11.11
CA PRO A 5 -8.41 -30.78 -11.77
C PRO A 5 -8.12 -30.33 -13.21
N SER A 6 -9.03 -30.66 -14.13
CA SER A 6 -9.00 -30.19 -15.52
C SER A 6 -9.23 -28.68 -15.61
N ALA A 7 -8.83 -28.06 -16.73
CA ALA A 7 -9.08 -26.64 -16.99
C ALA A 7 -10.56 -26.25 -16.83
N ALA A 8 -11.48 -27.13 -17.26
CA ALA A 8 -12.93 -26.89 -17.14
C ALA A 8 -13.44 -26.95 -15.69
N GLU A 9 -12.80 -27.75 -14.84
CA GLU A 9 -13.10 -27.78 -13.40
C GLU A 9 -12.53 -26.57 -12.69
N LEU A 10 -11.30 -26.16 -13.04
CA LEU A 10 -10.66 -24.94 -12.51
C LEU A 10 -11.47 -23.68 -12.84
N ALA A 11 -11.98 -23.57 -14.08
CA ALA A 11 -12.80 -22.43 -14.51
C ALA A 11 -14.11 -22.26 -13.74
N LYS A 12 -14.61 -23.33 -13.11
CA LYS A 12 -15.84 -23.31 -12.28
C LYS A 12 -15.56 -22.98 -10.81
N GLN A 13 -14.30 -22.94 -10.40
CA GLN A 13 -13.95 -22.62 -9.03
C GLN A 13 -14.10 -21.12 -8.78
N ALA A 14 -14.54 -20.77 -7.57
CA ALA A 14 -14.57 -19.39 -7.14
C ALA A 14 -13.14 -18.93 -6.80
N CYS A 15 -12.64 -17.92 -7.51
CA CYS A 15 -11.41 -17.25 -7.12
C CYS A 15 -11.61 -16.62 -5.73
N VAL A 16 -10.72 -16.94 -4.80
CA VAL A 16 -10.63 -16.20 -3.54
C VAL A 16 -9.84 -14.92 -3.83
N PRO A 17 -10.37 -13.73 -3.51
CA PRO A 17 -9.63 -12.49 -3.67
C PRO A 17 -8.31 -12.60 -2.92
N CYS A 18 -7.20 -12.31 -3.59
CA CYS A 18 -5.86 -12.30 -3.00
C CYS A 18 -5.69 -11.09 -2.06
N SER A 19 -6.53 -10.97 -1.04
CA SER A 19 -6.40 -9.95 0.01
C SER A 19 -5.55 -10.49 1.15
N HIS A 20 -4.81 -9.62 1.86
CA HIS A 20 -4.05 -10.01 3.06
C HIS A 20 -4.93 -10.73 4.11
N LYS A 21 -6.20 -10.31 4.23
CA LYS A 21 -7.17 -10.96 5.10
C LYS A 21 -7.43 -12.40 4.67
N ALA A 22 -7.74 -12.63 3.38
CA ALA A 22 -7.98 -13.97 2.85
C ALA A 22 -6.73 -14.86 2.91
N ILE A 23 -5.54 -14.31 2.64
CA ILE A 23 -4.26 -15.03 2.77
C ILE A 23 -4.06 -15.52 4.21
N ARG A 24 -4.32 -14.68 5.20
CA ARG A 24 -4.19 -15.01 6.63
C ARG A 24 -5.27 -15.99 7.11
N GLU A 25 -6.52 -15.77 6.74
CA GLU A 25 -7.65 -16.57 7.22
C GLU A 25 -7.76 -17.94 6.54
N GLN A 26 -7.35 -18.04 5.27
CA GLN A 26 -7.46 -19.27 4.49
C GLN A 26 -6.11 -19.96 4.25
N GLY A 27 -5.02 -19.40 4.78
CA GLY A 27 -3.68 -19.98 4.67
C GLY A 27 -3.19 -20.08 3.23
N ILE A 28 -3.50 -19.09 2.39
CA ILE A 28 -3.12 -19.11 0.96
C ILE A 28 -1.62 -18.92 0.86
N THR A 29 -0.89 -19.95 0.45
CA THR A 29 0.56 -19.90 0.22
C THR A 29 0.87 -19.99 -1.27
N LYS A 30 2.05 -19.50 -1.65
CA LYS A 30 2.60 -19.72 -3.00
C LYS A 30 2.61 -21.22 -3.30
N LEU A 31 2.18 -21.59 -4.51
CA LEU A 31 2.23 -22.97 -4.98
C LEU A 31 3.70 -23.44 -5.06
N SER A 32 3.96 -24.67 -4.63
CA SER A 32 5.25 -25.33 -4.86
C SER A 32 5.51 -25.50 -6.35
N ASP A 33 6.77 -25.41 -6.78
CA ASP A 33 7.15 -25.54 -8.19
C ASP A 33 6.60 -26.79 -8.87
N GLU A 34 6.58 -27.92 -8.14
CA GLU A 34 6.04 -29.18 -8.65
C GLU A 34 4.54 -29.09 -8.93
N ARG A 35 3.76 -28.55 -7.98
CA ARG A 35 2.33 -28.34 -8.16
C ARG A 35 2.03 -27.32 -9.26
N THR A 36 2.86 -26.29 -9.38
CA THR A 36 2.75 -25.28 -10.44
C THR A 36 2.92 -25.92 -11.82
N ARG A 37 3.94 -26.77 -12.02
CA ARG A 37 4.13 -27.49 -13.30
C ARG A 37 2.95 -28.40 -13.63
N GLN A 38 2.45 -29.15 -12.64
CA GLN A 38 1.30 -30.04 -12.82
C GLN A 38 0.04 -29.28 -13.24
N LEU A 39 -0.27 -28.16 -12.58
CA LEU A 39 -1.43 -27.34 -12.90
C LEU A 39 -1.26 -26.64 -14.26
N LEU A 40 -0.07 -26.12 -14.56
CA LEU A 40 0.23 -25.51 -15.86
C LEU A 40 0.01 -26.50 -17.02
N GLY A 41 0.44 -27.76 -16.85
CA GLY A 41 0.21 -28.82 -17.83
C GLY A 41 -1.26 -29.23 -18.01
N ALA A 42 -2.14 -28.89 -17.05
CA ALA A 42 -3.58 -29.14 -17.12
C ALA A 42 -4.38 -28.00 -17.77
N LEU A 43 -3.74 -26.85 -18.02
CA LEU A 43 -4.35 -25.72 -18.71
C LEU A 43 -4.36 -25.93 -20.23
N GLU A 44 -5.17 -25.13 -20.92
CA GLU A 44 -5.17 -25.12 -22.38
C GLU A 44 -3.78 -24.75 -22.96
N PRO A 45 -3.46 -25.24 -24.18
CA PRO A 45 -2.25 -24.82 -24.87
C PRO A 45 -2.15 -23.30 -25.02
N GLY A 46 -0.96 -22.75 -24.79
CA GLY A 46 -0.65 -21.32 -24.92
C GLY A 46 -0.50 -20.56 -23.60
N TRP A 47 -0.75 -21.20 -22.45
CA TRP A 47 -0.36 -20.68 -21.15
C TRP A 47 1.10 -21.01 -20.83
N SER A 48 1.83 -20.02 -20.30
CA SER A 48 3.22 -20.16 -19.86
C SER A 48 3.45 -19.44 -18.54
N LEU A 49 4.61 -19.65 -17.91
CA LEU A 49 5.09 -18.80 -16.83
C LEU A 49 6.16 -17.86 -17.37
N SER A 50 5.94 -16.56 -17.20
CA SER A 50 6.92 -15.54 -17.53
C SER A 50 6.65 -14.28 -16.72
N PRO A 51 7.69 -13.56 -16.27
CA PRO A 51 7.52 -12.27 -15.63
C PRO A 51 6.92 -11.25 -16.60
N GLN A 52 6.28 -10.22 -16.05
CA GLN A 52 5.74 -9.11 -16.82
C GLN A 52 6.90 -8.16 -17.18
N PRO A 53 7.12 -7.84 -18.47
CA PRO A 53 8.37 -7.24 -18.93
C PRO A 53 8.52 -5.74 -18.61
N LEU A 54 7.47 -5.07 -18.14
CA LEU A 54 7.47 -3.64 -17.84
C LEU A 54 7.59 -3.35 -16.33
N VAL A 55 7.71 -4.40 -15.50
CA VAL A 55 7.84 -4.30 -14.05
C VAL A 55 9.18 -4.92 -13.65
N ASP A 56 10.05 -4.09 -13.08
CA ASP A 56 11.33 -4.53 -12.53
C ASP A 56 11.10 -5.54 -11.39
N ASP A 57 11.90 -6.61 -11.38
CA ASP A 57 11.80 -7.73 -10.44
C ASP A 57 10.39 -8.35 -10.34
N ALA A 58 9.64 -8.35 -11.45
CA ALA A 58 8.34 -9.03 -11.51
C ALA A 58 8.50 -10.53 -11.20
N PRO A 59 7.64 -11.11 -10.34
CA PRO A 59 7.63 -12.54 -10.15
C PRO A 59 7.16 -13.24 -11.42
N ASP A 60 7.45 -14.54 -11.53
CA ASP A 60 6.84 -15.38 -12.55
C ASP A 60 5.31 -15.30 -12.47
N ALA A 61 4.72 -14.85 -13.56
CA ALA A 61 3.28 -14.69 -13.72
C ALA A 61 2.74 -15.69 -14.75
N LEU A 62 1.50 -16.11 -14.57
CA LEU A 62 0.80 -16.93 -15.56
C LEU A 62 0.46 -16.04 -16.76
N HIS A 63 1.04 -16.37 -17.91
CA HIS A 63 1.03 -15.53 -19.10
C HIS A 63 0.37 -16.24 -20.29
N ARG A 64 -0.42 -15.48 -21.06
CA ARG A 64 -0.93 -15.91 -22.37
C ARG A 64 -1.12 -14.71 -23.29
N THR A 65 -0.85 -14.94 -24.57
CA THR A 65 -1.07 -13.96 -25.65
C THR A 65 -2.19 -14.43 -26.57
N TYR A 66 -3.15 -13.56 -26.81
CA TYR A 66 -4.27 -13.77 -27.72
C TYR A 66 -4.10 -12.90 -28.96
N THR A 67 -4.40 -13.46 -30.13
CA THR A 67 -4.30 -12.77 -31.43
C THR A 67 -5.68 -12.51 -32.02
N PHE A 68 -5.87 -11.33 -32.59
CA PHE A 68 -7.12 -10.83 -33.15
C PHE A 68 -6.90 -10.18 -34.52
N ARG A 69 -7.96 -10.08 -35.31
CA ARG A 69 -7.87 -9.52 -36.67
C ARG A 69 -7.56 -8.02 -36.71
N ASN A 70 -7.92 -7.27 -35.68
CA ASN A 70 -7.77 -5.82 -35.61
C ASN A 70 -7.81 -5.31 -34.17
N PHE A 71 -7.49 -4.03 -33.98
CA PHE A 71 -7.50 -3.41 -32.65
C PHE A 71 -8.89 -3.41 -31.99
N ALA A 72 -9.97 -3.17 -32.72
CA ALA A 72 -11.31 -3.11 -32.14
C ALA A 72 -11.74 -4.44 -31.49
N THR A 73 -11.43 -5.57 -32.14
CA THR A 73 -11.70 -6.91 -31.59
C THR A 73 -10.80 -7.24 -30.40
N ALA A 74 -9.52 -6.87 -30.45
CA ALA A 74 -8.61 -6.99 -29.32
C ALA A 74 -9.06 -6.17 -28.10
N ALA A 75 -9.46 -4.91 -28.31
CA ALA A 75 -9.95 -4.01 -27.27
C ALA A 75 -11.25 -4.52 -26.63
N SER A 76 -12.17 -5.07 -27.44
CA SER A 76 -13.41 -5.68 -26.94
C SER A 76 -13.12 -6.87 -26.02
N PHE A 77 -12.15 -7.71 -26.39
CA PHE A 77 -11.70 -8.81 -25.53
C PHE A 77 -11.05 -8.30 -24.24
N ALA A 78 -10.17 -7.30 -24.32
CA ALA A 78 -9.53 -6.72 -23.14
C ALA A 78 -10.55 -6.13 -22.15
N ASN A 79 -11.59 -5.46 -22.65
CA ASN A 79 -12.68 -4.94 -21.81
C ASN A 79 -13.46 -6.07 -21.12
N ALA A 80 -13.87 -7.11 -21.88
CA ALA A 80 -14.57 -8.26 -21.31
C ALA A 80 -13.72 -8.98 -20.25
N LEU A 81 -12.40 -9.08 -20.48
CA LEU A 81 -11.46 -9.62 -19.50
C LEU A 81 -11.38 -8.74 -18.25
N GLY A 82 -11.38 -7.42 -18.40
CA GLY A 82 -11.42 -6.47 -17.28
C GLY A 82 -12.70 -6.57 -16.44
N GLU A 83 -13.86 -6.74 -17.07
CA GLU A 83 -15.14 -6.94 -16.38
C GLU A 83 -15.17 -8.27 -15.59
N ALA A 84 -14.62 -9.34 -16.19
CA ALA A 84 -14.46 -10.62 -15.50
C ALA A 84 -13.50 -10.51 -14.31
N ALA A 85 -12.38 -9.79 -14.49
CA ALA A 85 -11.41 -9.52 -13.43
C ALA A 85 -12.05 -8.79 -12.23
N GLU A 86 -12.95 -7.83 -12.48
CA GLU A 86 -13.65 -7.14 -11.38
C GLU A 86 -14.61 -8.04 -10.63
N THR A 87 -15.35 -8.90 -11.35
CA THR A 87 -16.26 -9.87 -10.73
C THR A 87 -15.50 -10.79 -9.75
N HIS A 88 -14.25 -11.13 -10.08
CA HIS A 88 -13.40 -12.00 -9.28
C HIS A 88 -12.47 -11.25 -8.32
N LYS A 89 -12.48 -9.91 -8.30
CA LYS A 89 -11.57 -9.05 -7.51
C LYS A 89 -10.12 -9.50 -7.60
N HIS A 90 -9.69 -9.83 -8.81
CA HIS A 90 -8.33 -10.19 -9.12
C HIS A 90 -8.01 -9.62 -10.50
N HIS A 91 -7.02 -8.74 -10.58
CA HIS A 91 -6.75 -7.96 -11.77
C HIS A 91 -5.45 -8.44 -12.43
N PRO A 92 -5.45 -8.70 -13.75
CA PRO A 92 -4.24 -8.99 -14.50
C PRO A 92 -3.54 -7.72 -14.97
N ALA A 93 -2.27 -7.84 -15.35
CA ALA A 93 -1.71 -6.90 -16.31
C ALA A 93 -2.18 -7.25 -17.73
N ILE A 94 -2.67 -6.25 -18.45
CA ILE A 94 -3.15 -6.38 -19.83
C ILE A 94 -2.33 -5.45 -20.72
N LEU A 95 -1.67 -6.00 -21.74
CA LEU A 95 -1.06 -5.23 -22.82
C LEU A 95 -1.91 -5.38 -24.08
N LEU A 96 -2.57 -4.29 -24.46
CA LEU A 96 -3.41 -4.21 -25.66
C LEU A 96 -2.63 -3.55 -26.81
N GLU A 97 -2.50 -4.26 -27.92
CA GLU A 97 -1.85 -3.81 -29.14
C GLU A 97 -2.70 -4.15 -30.38
N TRP A 98 -2.30 -3.68 -31.57
CA TRP A 98 -3.03 -3.96 -32.79
C TRP A 98 -3.11 -5.47 -33.08
N GLY A 99 -4.32 -6.04 -32.91
CA GLY A 99 -4.56 -7.46 -33.14
C GLY A 99 -3.92 -8.37 -32.08
N ARG A 100 -3.55 -7.86 -30.90
CA ARG A 100 -2.92 -8.66 -29.85
C ARG A 100 -3.34 -8.21 -28.45
N VAL A 101 -3.59 -9.17 -27.57
CA VAL A 101 -3.75 -8.93 -26.13
C VAL A 101 -2.87 -9.91 -25.37
N ALA A 102 -1.86 -9.41 -24.67
CA ALA A 102 -1.06 -10.22 -23.75
C ALA A 102 -1.53 -9.99 -22.32
N VAL A 103 -1.60 -11.07 -21.54
CA VAL A 103 -2.19 -11.07 -20.20
C VAL A 103 -1.24 -11.76 -19.24
N TRP A 104 -0.96 -11.13 -18.10
CA TRP A 104 -0.18 -11.72 -17.00
C TRP A 104 -1.01 -11.73 -15.71
N TRP A 105 -1.05 -12.87 -15.04
CA TRP A 105 -1.75 -13.09 -13.78
C TRP A 105 -0.76 -13.46 -12.68
N TRP A 106 -0.74 -12.67 -11.61
CA TRP A 106 -0.01 -13.01 -10.38
C TRP A 106 -0.71 -12.42 -9.16
N SER A 107 -0.47 -13.03 -8.00
CA SER A 107 -1.03 -12.55 -6.73
C SER A 107 -0.13 -11.46 -6.14
N HIS A 108 -0.47 -10.19 -6.39
CA HIS A 108 0.24 -9.03 -5.84
C HIS A 108 0.47 -9.12 -4.31
N SER A 109 -0.52 -9.61 -3.56
CA SER A 109 -0.46 -9.66 -2.09
C SER A 109 0.34 -10.84 -1.51
N LEU A 110 0.80 -11.79 -2.32
CA LEU A 110 1.68 -12.88 -1.85
C LEU A 110 3.16 -12.46 -1.76
N ASN A 111 3.54 -11.33 -2.35
CA ASN A 111 4.91 -10.79 -2.27
C ASN A 111 5.16 -9.85 -1.08
N GLY A 112 4.25 -9.84 -0.09
CA GLY A 112 4.56 -9.48 1.31
C GLY A 112 4.91 -8.02 1.63
N ASP A 113 5.14 -7.17 0.63
CA ASP A 113 5.64 -5.83 0.90
C ASP A 113 4.49 -4.82 1.03
N VAL A 114 4.01 -4.64 2.27
CA VAL A 114 2.97 -3.66 2.63
C VAL A 114 3.33 -2.28 2.10
N LEU A 115 4.62 -1.95 2.07
CA LEU A 115 5.14 -0.70 1.53
C LEU A 115 4.92 -0.61 0.02
N LYS A 116 5.22 -1.67 -0.74
CA LYS A 116 5.00 -1.72 -2.20
C LYS A 116 3.51 -1.61 -2.53
N TYR A 117 2.65 -2.31 -1.80
CA TYR A 117 1.19 -2.20 -1.97
C TYR A 117 0.68 -0.79 -1.68
N TYR A 118 1.15 -0.15 -0.59
CA TYR A 118 0.79 1.23 -0.30
C TYR A 118 1.22 2.17 -1.42
N ILE A 119 2.45 2.03 -1.94
CA ILE A 119 2.98 2.86 -3.02
C ILE A 119 2.15 2.67 -4.32
N GLU A 120 1.90 1.42 -4.72
CA GLU A 120 1.13 1.09 -5.93
C GLU A 120 -0.32 1.60 -5.88
N GLN A 121 -0.96 1.55 -4.71
CA GLN A 121 -2.35 1.99 -4.54
C GLN A 121 -2.47 3.51 -4.38
N SER A 122 -1.58 4.12 -3.58
CA SER A 122 -1.64 5.56 -3.25
C SER A 122 -1.10 6.45 -4.33
N ASN A 123 -0.15 5.95 -5.12
CA ASN A 123 0.68 6.77 -5.98
C ASN A 123 1.27 7.97 -5.21
N ASP A 124 1.61 7.75 -3.93
CA ASP A 124 2.21 8.76 -3.07
C ASP A 124 3.58 9.16 -3.62
N PRO A 125 3.77 10.43 -4.03
CA PRO A 125 4.97 10.86 -4.72
C PRO A 125 6.17 11.00 -3.76
N LEU A 126 5.97 11.04 -2.45
CA LEU A 126 7.05 11.33 -1.52
C LEU A 126 7.93 10.11 -1.24
N LEU A 127 7.32 8.93 -1.08
CA LEU A 127 8.04 7.71 -0.72
C LEU A 127 9.02 7.24 -1.82
N PRO A 128 8.64 7.12 -3.10
CA PRO A 128 9.55 6.66 -4.15
C PRO A 128 10.72 7.62 -4.36
N HIS A 129 10.48 8.92 -4.17
CA HIS A 129 11.46 9.96 -4.44
C HIS A 129 12.26 10.40 -3.20
N ALA A 130 12.08 9.77 -2.04
CA ALA A 130 12.69 10.19 -0.78
C ALA A 130 14.22 10.37 -0.84
N TRP A 131 14.89 9.65 -1.75
CA TRP A 131 16.34 9.70 -1.91
C TRP A 131 16.84 10.76 -2.88
N GLU A 132 15.95 11.43 -3.61
CA GLU A 132 16.32 12.54 -4.47
C GLU A 132 16.68 13.78 -3.64
N PRO A 133 17.66 14.61 -4.07
CA PRO A 133 18.10 15.78 -3.31
C PRO A 133 16.98 16.75 -2.93
N ARG A 134 15.96 16.90 -3.78
CA ARG A 134 14.80 17.77 -3.54
C ARG A 134 13.94 17.33 -2.34
N TYR A 135 13.95 16.04 -2.00
CA TYR A 135 13.20 15.47 -0.88
C TYR A 135 14.10 15.13 0.32
N ALA A 136 15.28 15.75 0.42
CA ALA A 136 16.15 15.58 1.59
C ALA A 136 15.42 15.88 2.91
N TRP A 137 14.51 16.86 2.93
CA TRP A 137 13.67 17.17 4.08
C TRP A 137 12.76 15.98 4.46
N PHE A 138 12.14 15.33 3.48
CA PHE A 138 11.24 14.20 3.68
C PHE A 138 12.02 12.98 4.18
N ARG A 139 13.21 12.73 3.62
CA ARG A 139 14.12 11.70 4.12
C ARG A 139 14.46 11.91 5.60
N MET A 140 14.78 13.15 5.98
CA MET A 140 15.05 13.46 7.38
C MET A 140 13.81 13.31 8.26
N ALA A 141 12.62 13.64 7.75
CA ALA A 141 11.36 13.41 8.44
C ALA A 141 11.11 11.91 8.68
N VAL A 142 11.27 11.06 7.66
CA VAL A 142 11.16 9.60 7.79
C VAL A 142 12.20 9.04 8.77
N LEU A 143 13.45 9.48 8.70
CA LEU A 143 14.46 9.08 9.69
C LEU A 143 14.07 9.49 11.12
N SER A 144 13.55 10.71 11.28
CA SER A 144 13.07 11.19 12.58
C SER A 144 11.87 10.38 13.09
N GLU A 145 11.00 9.91 12.20
CA GLU A 145 9.86 9.08 12.54
C GLU A 145 10.34 7.82 13.27
N PHE A 146 11.25 7.07 12.64
CA PHE A 146 11.75 5.81 13.20
C PHE A 146 12.66 6.00 14.41
N LEU A 147 13.49 7.05 14.44
CA LEU A 147 14.50 7.23 15.48
C LEU A 147 13.98 8.00 16.70
N VAL A 148 12.97 8.85 16.54
CA VAL A 148 12.50 9.77 17.59
C VAL A 148 11.01 9.59 17.84
N GLN A 149 10.18 9.70 16.79
CA GLN A 149 8.73 9.81 16.97
C GLN A 149 8.09 8.50 17.41
N VAL A 150 8.42 7.37 16.77
CA VAL A 150 7.91 6.04 17.15
C VAL A 150 8.34 5.67 18.58
N PRO A 151 9.61 5.78 18.97
CA PRO A 151 10.00 5.58 20.37
C PRO A 151 9.24 6.50 21.34
N ALA A 152 9.13 7.80 21.04
CA ALA A 152 8.41 8.75 21.89
C ALA A 152 6.92 8.42 22.01
N PHE A 153 6.28 7.96 20.93
CA PHE A 153 4.90 7.51 20.94
C PHE A 153 4.70 6.28 21.83
N THR A 154 5.59 5.27 21.73
CA THR A 154 5.51 4.07 22.57
C THR A 154 5.69 4.38 24.07
N LEU A 155 6.67 5.23 24.40
CA LEU A 155 6.86 5.73 25.76
C LEU A 155 5.66 6.56 26.23
N GLY A 156 5.05 7.31 25.31
CA GLY A 156 3.85 8.08 25.53
C GLY A 156 2.65 7.24 25.96
N ILE A 157 2.37 6.16 25.22
CA ILE A 157 1.30 5.20 25.56
C ILE A 157 1.52 4.65 26.97
N TRP A 158 2.74 4.18 27.26
CA TRP A 158 3.09 3.64 28.57
C TRP A 158 2.93 4.68 29.68
N ALA A 159 3.37 5.92 29.45
CA ALA A 159 3.26 7.00 30.42
C ALA A 159 1.82 7.41 30.71
N MET A 160 0.96 7.45 29.68
CA MET A 160 -0.47 7.69 29.87
C MET A 160 -1.14 6.56 30.65
N TRP A 161 -0.77 5.30 30.37
CA TRP A 161 -1.29 4.15 31.12
C TRP A 161 -0.93 4.21 32.61
N THR A 162 0.27 4.70 32.93
CA THR A 162 0.80 4.79 34.30
C THR A 162 0.53 6.13 35.00
N ASP A 163 -0.26 7.03 34.39
CA ASP A 163 -0.50 8.42 34.84
C ASP A 163 0.80 9.21 35.17
N ASN A 164 1.87 8.93 34.42
CA ASN A 164 3.18 9.53 34.65
C ASN A 164 3.29 10.91 33.99
N LYS A 165 2.97 11.95 34.76
CA LYS A 165 2.99 13.36 34.34
C LYS A 165 4.36 13.87 33.87
N ARG A 166 5.46 13.18 34.20
CA ARG A 166 6.81 13.54 33.74
C ARG A 166 6.99 13.35 32.23
N ALA A 167 6.11 12.59 31.59
CA ALA A 167 6.16 12.36 30.14
C ALA A 167 5.52 13.49 29.32
N TYR A 168 4.78 14.43 29.94
CA TYR A 168 4.09 15.48 29.20
C TYR A 168 5.02 16.32 28.31
N PRO A 169 6.20 16.80 28.76
CA PRO A 169 7.11 17.53 27.89
C PRO A 169 7.54 16.73 26.66
N TRP A 170 7.81 15.44 26.84
CA TRP A 170 8.21 14.54 25.73
C TRP A 170 7.09 14.34 24.72
N LEU A 171 5.86 14.13 25.21
CA LEU A 171 4.68 13.96 24.35
C LEU A 171 4.29 15.24 23.62
N ILE A 172 4.54 16.41 24.21
CA ILE A 172 4.36 17.72 23.55
C ILE A 172 5.37 17.86 22.39
N CYS A 173 6.65 17.53 22.62
CA CYS A 173 7.67 17.53 21.58
C CYS A 173 7.33 16.55 20.44
N TYR A 174 6.93 15.33 20.78
CA TYR A 174 6.44 14.34 19.82
C TYR A 174 5.26 14.88 19.00
N GLY A 175 4.20 15.34 19.67
CA GLY A 175 2.98 15.76 18.99
C GLY A 175 3.20 16.93 18.04
N THR A 176 4.07 17.87 18.44
CA THR A 176 4.46 19.02 17.61
C THR A 176 5.28 18.57 16.39
N LEU A 177 6.27 17.70 16.58
CA LEU A 177 7.14 17.22 15.50
C LEU A 177 6.38 16.36 14.49
N ALA A 178 5.54 15.43 14.97
CA ALA A 178 4.70 14.57 14.13
C ALA A 178 3.69 15.36 13.30
N SER A 179 3.02 16.33 13.94
CA SER A 179 2.10 17.22 13.24
C SER A 179 2.83 18.05 12.18
N PHE A 180 3.99 18.64 12.52
CA PHE A 180 4.73 19.50 11.60
C PHE A 180 5.29 18.73 10.39
N THR A 181 5.89 17.56 10.60
CA THR A 181 6.40 16.72 9.50
C THR A 181 5.28 16.26 8.58
N THR A 182 4.13 15.86 9.13
CA THR A 182 2.96 15.48 8.32
C THR A 182 2.37 16.68 7.58
N LEU A 183 2.34 17.87 8.19
CA LEU A 183 1.93 19.11 7.54
C LEU A 183 2.83 19.46 6.35
N GLN A 184 4.14 19.22 6.45
CA GLN A 184 5.06 19.39 5.33
C GLN A 184 4.72 18.44 4.17
N CYS A 185 4.47 17.16 4.46
CA CYS A 185 4.00 16.20 3.46
C CYS A 185 2.70 16.65 2.79
N LEU A 186 1.73 17.11 3.58
CA LEU A 186 0.46 17.64 3.10
C LEU A 186 0.66 18.87 2.18
N ALA A 187 1.52 19.79 2.59
CA ALA A 187 1.85 20.98 1.81
C ALA A 187 2.50 20.60 0.48
N THR A 188 3.41 19.62 0.45
CA THR A 188 4.03 19.17 -0.80
C THR A 188 3.01 18.55 -1.76
N VAL A 189 2.13 17.67 -1.29
CA VAL A 189 1.14 17.02 -2.18
C VAL A 189 0.00 17.95 -2.63
N LEU A 190 -0.29 19.02 -1.87
CA LEU A 190 -1.35 19.98 -2.19
C LEU A 190 -0.87 21.19 -2.99
N LEU A 191 0.31 21.72 -2.64
CA LEU A 191 0.82 23.00 -3.15
C LEU A 191 2.05 22.82 -4.05
N GLY A 192 2.73 21.69 -3.98
CA GLY A 192 3.91 21.38 -4.77
C GLY A 192 3.59 20.92 -6.19
N PRO A 193 4.61 20.82 -7.07
CA PRO A 193 4.45 20.29 -8.42
C PRO A 193 3.89 18.85 -8.44
N GLU A 194 4.08 18.09 -7.36
CA GLU A 194 3.60 16.73 -7.15
C GLU A 194 2.08 16.62 -7.29
N ARG A 195 1.34 17.69 -6.95
CA ARG A 195 -0.12 17.74 -7.08
C ARG A 195 -0.61 17.38 -8.48
N THR A 196 0.17 17.72 -9.51
CA THR A 196 -0.20 17.50 -10.92
C THR A 196 -0.21 16.02 -11.32
N GLN A 197 0.51 15.17 -10.57
CA GLN A 197 0.64 13.74 -10.84
C GLN A 197 -0.47 12.91 -10.18
N LEU A 198 -1.30 13.55 -9.35
CA LEU A 198 -2.32 12.88 -8.54
C LEU A 198 -3.71 13.02 -9.14
N SER A 199 -4.35 11.88 -9.38
CA SER A 199 -5.79 11.82 -9.65
C SER A 199 -6.58 12.24 -8.40
N THR A 200 -7.85 12.60 -8.56
CA THR A 200 -8.74 12.92 -7.43
C THR A 200 -8.85 11.75 -6.44
N ALA A 201 -8.87 10.51 -6.94
CA ALA A 201 -8.94 9.32 -6.10
C ALA A 201 -7.66 9.10 -5.29
N ASN A 202 -6.49 9.23 -5.92
CA ASN A 202 -5.20 9.12 -5.22
C ASN A 202 -5.06 10.22 -4.16
N LEU A 203 -5.39 11.46 -4.52
CA LEU A 203 -5.35 12.58 -3.58
C LEU A 203 -6.27 12.34 -2.38
N GLN A 204 -7.49 11.88 -2.61
CA GLN A 204 -8.42 11.57 -1.53
C GLN A 204 -7.83 10.52 -0.57
N MET A 205 -7.22 9.47 -1.10
CA MET A 205 -6.62 8.43 -0.27
C MET A 205 -5.42 8.94 0.54
N ILE A 206 -4.57 9.78 -0.06
CA ILE A 206 -3.45 10.43 0.66
C ILE A 206 -3.99 11.32 1.78
N LEU A 207 -4.98 12.16 1.50
CA LEU A 207 -5.57 13.08 2.49
C LEU A 207 -6.24 12.35 3.64
N GLN A 208 -6.93 11.23 3.38
CA GLN A 208 -7.56 10.40 4.41
C GLN A 208 -6.54 9.84 5.41
N ASN A 209 -5.30 9.61 4.98
CA ASN A 209 -4.22 9.21 5.87
C ASN A 209 -3.56 10.44 6.52
N TYR A 210 -3.08 11.40 5.74
CA TYR A 210 -2.25 12.49 6.26
C TYR A 210 -3.00 13.41 7.23
N ILE A 211 -4.29 13.69 7.00
CA ILE A 211 -5.05 14.62 7.85
C ILE A 211 -5.15 14.12 9.30
N PRO A 212 -5.60 12.87 9.58
CA PRO A 212 -5.58 12.34 10.94
C PRO A 212 -4.19 12.33 11.59
N PHE A 213 -3.15 11.91 10.84
CA PHE A 213 -1.77 11.88 11.34
C PHE A 213 -1.19 13.27 11.62
N MET A 214 -1.77 14.33 11.06
CA MET A 214 -1.43 15.72 11.41
C MET A 214 -2.23 16.23 12.62
N LEU A 215 -3.55 15.98 12.64
CA LEU A 215 -4.47 16.57 13.62
C LEU A 215 -4.40 15.91 14.99
N ILE A 216 -4.28 14.58 15.04
CA ILE A 216 -4.26 13.85 16.31
C ILE A 216 -3.02 14.21 17.15
N PRO A 217 -1.79 14.19 16.61
CA PRO A 217 -0.61 14.58 17.38
C PRO A 217 -0.63 16.05 17.78
N LEU A 218 -1.20 16.93 16.95
CA LEU A 218 -1.40 18.33 17.30
C LEU A 218 -2.34 18.49 18.50
N ALA A 219 -3.47 17.76 18.50
CA ALA A 219 -4.41 17.78 19.61
C ALA A 219 -3.76 17.29 20.92
N ILE A 220 -2.94 16.23 20.85
CA ILE A 220 -2.16 15.72 21.99
C ILE A 220 -1.22 16.81 22.51
N ALA A 221 -0.47 17.48 21.62
CA ALA A 221 0.45 18.54 22.03
C ALA A 221 -0.27 19.70 22.74
N ILE A 222 -1.43 20.11 22.24
CA ILE A 222 -2.24 21.19 22.83
C ILE A 222 -2.79 20.77 24.20
N ASP A 223 -3.44 19.60 24.30
CA ASP A 223 -4.03 19.11 25.57
C ASP A 223 -2.95 18.96 26.65
N LEU A 224 -1.84 18.31 26.35
CA LEU A 224 -0.76 18.12 27.31
C LEU A 224 -0.03 19.43 27.64
N GLY A 225 0.06 20.36 26.68
CA GLY A 225 0.54 21.71 26.92
C GLY A 225 -0.32 22.45 27.96
N MET A 226 -1.64 22.43 27.79
CA MET A 226 -2.58 23.03 28.74
C MET A 226 -2.52 22.37 30.13
N ARG A 227 -2.40 21.05 30.19
CA ARG A 227 -2.25 20.33 31.47
C ARG A 227 -0.95 20.70 32.18
N THR A 228 0.14 20.82 31.42
CA THR A 228 1.45 21.20 31.97
C THR A 228 1.42 22.60 32.56
N THR A 229 0.84 23.59 31.86
CA THR A 229 0.71 24.96 32.39
C THR A 229 -0.18 25.02 33.63
N CYS A 230 -1.24 24.22 33.69
CA CYS A 230 -2.08 24.10 34.89
C CYS A 230 -1.29 23.57 36.10
N LEU A 231 -0.52 22.50 35.92
CA LEU A 231 0.31 21.91 36.99
C LEU A 231 1.37 22.89 37.51
N LEU A 232 2.05 23.60 36.61
CA LEU A 232 3.03 24.63 36.97
C LEU A 232 2.37 25.78 37.76
N SER A 233 1.19 26.21 37.34
CA SER A 233 0.43 27.27 38.02
C SER A 233 -0.05 26.85 39.41
N GLN A 234 -0.41 25.59 39.61
CA GLN A 234 -0.77 25.05 40.91
C GLN A 234 0.44 25.03 41.85
N HIS A 235 1.58 24.55 41.38
CA HIS A 235 2.81 24.50 42.18
C HIS A 235 3.27 25.89 42.61
N ALA A 236 3.22 26.87 41.70
CA ALA A 236 3.56 28.27 41.98
C ALA A 236 2.66 28.94 43.04
N LYS A 237 1.45 28.43 43.28
CA LYS A 237 0.55 28.92 44.34
C LYS A 237 0.82 28.27 45.69
N THR A 238 1.50 27.13 45.71
CA THR A 238 1.78 26.32 46.91
C THR A 238 3.23 26.39 47.39
N ALA A 239 4.11 27.00 46.60
CA ALA A 239 5.52 27.26 46.91
C ALA A 239 5.70 28.69 47.44
#